data_AF-X1RSR1-F1
#
_entry.id   AF-X1RSR1-F1
#
_cell.length_a   1.000
_cell.length_b   1.000
_cell.length_c   1.000
_cell.angle_alpha   90.00
_cell.angle_beta   90.00
_cell.angle_gamma   90.00
#
_symmetry.space_group_name_H-M   'P 1'
#
loop_
_entity.id
_entity.type
_entity.pdbx_description
1 polymer ?
#
loop_
_entity_poly.entity_id
_entity_poly.type
_entity_poly.pdbx_seq_one_letter_code
_entity_poly.pdbx_strand_id
1 'polypeptide(L)' 'MSESSESGVINHKLEVHGYPNMYIIDGSAIQGNLGINPGFTITALAEYAMAQIKGKEGNQTLSLLRQIEKSKTT' A
#
# COMPACT_ATOMS: atom_id res chain seq x y z
N MET A 1 8.09 8.05 -9.14
CA MET A 1 6.74 7.77 -9.70
C MET A 1 6.67 8.40 -11.08
N SER A 2 6.06 7.71 -12.05
CA SER A 2 6.02 8.15 -13.46
C SER A 2 4.71 7.76 -14.14
N GLU A 3 4.40 8.44 -15.24
CA GLU A 3 3.26 8.07 -16.12
C GLU A 3 3.53 6.79 -16.93
N SER A 4 4.81 6.41 -17.13
CA SER A 4 5.19 5.26 -17.95
C SER A 4 6.47 4.56 -17.48
N SER A 5 6.71 3.36 -18.01
CA SER A 5 7.90 2.52 -17.75
C SER A 5 9.21 3.14 -18.24
N GLU A 6 9.15 4.02 -19.23
CA GLU A 6 10.35 4.62 -19.84
C GLU A 6 10.96 5.71 -18.96
N SER A 7 10.16 6.30 -18.07
CA SER A 7 10.54 7.43 -17.20
C SER A 7 10.59 7.07 -15.72
N GLY A 8 10.23 5.85 -15.35
CA GLY A 8 10.27 5.38 -13.96
C GLY A 8 9.75 3.96 -13.79
N VAL A 9 9.94 3.41 -12.59
CA VAL A 9 9.61 2.01 -12.29
C VAL A 9 8.16 1.83 -11.85
N ILE A 10 7.62 2.79 -11.09
CA ILE A 10 6.28 2.71 -10.50
C ILE A 10 5.39 3.87 -10.93
N ASN A 11 4.08 3.60 -11.03
CA ASN A 11 3.05 4.61 -11.24
C ASN A 11 2.68 5.35 -9.93
N HIS A 12 1.73 6.30 -10.00
CA HIS A 12 1.26 7.07 -8.83
C HIS A 12 0.51 6.26 -7.77
N LYS A 13 0.12 5.03 -8.09
CA LYS A 13 -0.47 4.07 -7.15
C LYS A 13 0.57 3.14 -6.53
N LEU A 14 1.86 3.41 -6.75
CA LEU A 14 2.99 2.60 -6.28
C LEU A 14 3.04 1.19 -6.90
N GLU A 15 2.31 0.98 -8.01
CA GLU A 15 2.34 -0.27 -8.78
C GLU A 15 3.47 -0.22 -9.82
N VAL A 16 4.17 -1.33 -10.00
CA VAL A 16 5.25 -1.46 -10.96
C VAL A 16 4.68 -1.53 -12.38
N HIS A 17 5.20 -0.68 -13.28
CA HIS A 17 4.78 -0.68 -14.68
C HIS A 17 5.05 -2.04 -15.34
N GLY A 18 4.03 -2.62 -15.97
CA GLY A 18 4.12 -3.92 -16.65
C GLY A 18 4.04 -5.15 -15.74
N TYR A 19 3.90 -4.99 -14.42
CA TYR A 19 3.77 -6.10 -13.47
C TYR A 19 2.49 -5.97 -12.64
N PRO A 20 1.37 -6.58 -13.10
CA PRO A 20 0.09 -6.51 -12.40
C PRO A 20 0.19 -7.05 -10.97
N ASN A 21 -0.39 -6.32 -10.01
CA ASN A 21 -0.40 -6.66 -8.59
C ASN A 21 0.98 -6.67 -7.91
N MET A 22 2.00 -6.07 -8.53
CA MET A 22 3.32 -5.87 -7.92
C MET A 22 3.49 -4.41 -7.52
N TYR A 23 3.78 -4.16 -6.24
CA TYR A 23 3.89 -2.81 -5.68
C TYR A 23 5.23 -2.63 -4.96
N ILE A 24 5.77 -1.41 -4.99
CA ILE A 24 6.98 -1.02 -4.25
C ILE A 24 6.63 0.16 -3.34
N ILE A 25 6.76 -0.04 -2.04
CA ILE A 25 6.37 0.92 -1.01
C ILE A 25 7.50 1.01 0.03
N ASP A 26 8.53 1.78 -0.29
CA ASP A 26 9.69 1.99 0.57
C ASP A 26 10.33 3.37 0.26
N GLY A 27 11.55 3.59 0.77
CA GLY A 27 12.28 4.83 0.51
C GLY A 27 12.63 5.09 -0.97
N SER A 28 12.67 4.07 -1.83
CA SER A 28 12.94 4.22 -3.27
C SER A 28 11.80 4.91 -4.03
N ALA A 29 10.59 4.88 -3.48
CA ALA A 29 9.43 5.53 -4.07
C ALA A 29 9.46 7.06 -3.89
N ILE A 30 10.25 7.58 -2.94
CA ILE A 30 10.34 9.01 -2.62
C ILE A 30 11.22 9.72 -3.66
N GLN A 31 10.67 10.78 -4.27
CA GLN A 31 11.35 11.57 -5.28
C GLN A 31 12.41 12.48 -4.65
N GLY A 32 13.64 11.99 -4.61
CA GLY A 32 14.78 12.75 -4.10
C GLY A 32 14.84 12.82 -2.57
N ASN A 33 15.82 13.57 -2.07
CA ASN A 33 16.08 13.67 -0.63
C ASN A 33 15.15 14.71 0.02
N LEU A 34 14.44 14.31 1.08
CA LEU A 34 13.55 15.17 1.86
C LEU A 34 14.29 16.08 2.86
N GLY A 35 15.57 15.80 3.17
CA GLY A 35 16.35 16.54 4.15
C GLY A 35 15.98 16.26 5.62
N ILE A 36 15.04 15.35 5.86
CA ILE A 36 14.57 14.89 7.18
C ILE A 36 14.41 13.37 7.19
N ASN A 37 14.05 12.79 8.35
CA ASN A 37 13.74 11.36 8.43
C ASN A 37 12.48 11.03 7.59
N PRO A 38 12.59 10.14 6.58
CA PRO A 38 11.49 9.82 5.68
C PRO A 38 10.44 8.87 6.30
N GLY A 39 10.63 8.37 7.52
CA GLY A 39 9.80 7.31 8.12
C GLY A 39 8.29 7.57 8.03
N PHE A 40 7.82 8.75 8.46
CA PHE A 40 6.39 9.08 8.37
C PHE A 40 5.91 9.29 6.92
N THR A 41 6.79 9.68 6.01
CA THR A 41 6.44 9.77 4.58
C THR A 41 6.23 8.37 3.99
N ILE A 42 7.10 7.42 4.33
CA ILE A 42 6.96 6.02 3.92
C ILE A 42 5.68 5.43 4.50
N THR A 43 5.38 5.68 5.79
CA THR A 43 4.12 5.24 6.41
C THR A 43 2.89 5.79 5.69
N ALA A 44 2.87 7.10 5.40
CA ALA A 44 1.75 7.72 4.69
C ALA A 44 1.56 7.15 3.27
N LEU A 45 2.65 6.90 2.54
CA LEU A 45 2.60 6.26 1.22
C LEU A 45 2.09 4.82 1.31
N ALA A 46 2.49 4.08 2.35
CA ALA A 46 2.00 2.73 2.59
C ALA A 46 0.51 2.70 2.88
N GLU A 47 0.01 3.57 3.76
CA GLU A 47 -1.42 3.72 4.03
C GLU A 47 -2.19 4.08 2.77
N TYR A 48 -1.67 5.03 1.98
CA TYR A 48 -2.27 5.43 0.71
C TYR A 48 -2.37 4.28 -0.29
N ALA A 49 -1.30 3.52 -0.54
CA ALA A 49 -1.33 2.39 -1.47
C ALA A 49 -2.27 1.27 -0.99
N MET A 50 -2.19 0.91 0.29
CA MET A 50 -3.02 -0.16 0.85
C MET A 50 -4.51 0.17 0.79
N ALA A 51 -4.91 1.44 0.93
CA ALA A 51 -6.29 1.87 0.79
C ALA A 51 -6.87 1.62 -0.63
N GLN A 52 -6.02 1.49 -1.64
CA GLN A 52 -6.43 1.21 -3.03
C GLN A 52 -6.50 -0.29 -3.35
N ILE A 53 -5.86 -1.13 -2.53
CA ILE A 53 -5.81 -2.57 -2.74
C ILE A 53 -7.10 -3.21 -2.22
N LYS A 54 -7.79 -3.95 -3.09
CA LYS A 54 -8.97 -4.70 -2.69
C LYS A 54 -8.59 -5.80 -1.71
N GLY A 55 -9.45 -6.03 -0.72
CA GLY A 55 -9.33 -7.20 0.16
C GLY A 55 -9.30 -8.48 -0.67
N LYS A 56 -8.39 -9.39 -0.33
CA LYS A 56 -8.28 -10.70 -0.99
C LYS A 56 -9.63 -11.45 -0.89
N GLU A 57 -10.09 -12.01 -2.00
CA GLU A 57 -11.29 -12.83 -2.00
C GLU A 57 -11.14 -14.04 -1.06
N GLY A 58 -12.20 -14.32 -0.29
CA GLY A 58 -12.17 -15.35 0.75
C GLY A 58 -11.38 -14.95 2.01
N ASN A 59 -10.85 -13.73 2.09
CA ASN A 59 -10.23 -13.25 3.33
C ASN A 59 -11.28 -13.16 4.44
N GLN A 60 -11.08 -13.93 5.51
CA GLN A 60 -11.94 -13.93 6.70
C GLN A 60 -11.44 -12.96 7.78
N THR A 61 -10.63 -11.94 7.46
CA THR A 61 -10.28 -10.89 8.44
C THR A 61 -11.55 -10.22 8.93
N LEU A 62 -12.05 -10.70 10.06
CA LEU A 62 -13.12 -10.08 10.82
C LEU A 62 -12.51 -8.84 11.48
N SER A 63 -13.20 -7.70 11.40
CA SER A 63 -12.86 -6.57 12.25
C SER A 63 -12.91 -6.99 13.72
N LEU A 64 -12.14 -6.35 14.58
CA LEU A 64 -12.11 -6.68 16.01
C LEU A 64 -13.52 -6.68 16.63
N LEU A 65 -14.35 -5.71 16.25
CA LEU A 65 -15.75 -5.64 16.65
C LEU A 65 -16.52 -6.90 16.24
N ARG A 66 -16.35 -7.34 15.00
CA ARG A 66 -17.00 -8.54 14.45
C ARG A 66 -16.44 -9.84 15.06
N GLN A 67 -15.18 -9.84 15.51
CA GLN A 67 -14.61 -10.95 16.28
C GLN A 67 -15.25 -11.06 17.67
N ILE A 68 -15.42 -9.92 18.35
CA ILE A 68 -16.06 -9.85 19.69
C ILE A 68 -17.54 -10.25 19.62
N GLU A 69 -18.26 -9.88 18.56
CA GLU A 69 -19.66 -10.32 18.37
C GLU A 69 -19.76 -11.83 18.17
N LYS A 70 -18.85 -12.41 17.39
CA LYS A 70 -18.80 -13.86 17.14
C LYS A 70 -18.49 -14.66 18.41
N SER A 71 -17.65 -14.12 19.30
CA SER A 71 -17.32 -14.78 20.58
C SER A 71 -18.43 -14.69 21.63
N LYS A 72 -19.41 -13.80 21.46
CA LYS A 72 -20.59 -13.72 22.35
C LYS A 72 -21.72 -14.68 21.96
N THR A 73 -21.66 -15.24 20.75
CA THR A 73 -22.68 -16.13 20.17
C THR A 73 -22.27 -17.60 20.12
N THR A 74 -21.06 -17.92 20.61
CA THR A 74 -20.54 -19.29 20.79
C THR A 74 -20.46 -19.59 22.28
#